data_AF-A0A3N5F802-F1
#
_entry.id   AF-A0A3N5F802-F1
#
_cell.length_a   1.000
_cell.length_b   1.000
_cell.length_c   1.000
_cell.angle_alpha   90.00
_cell.angle_beta   90.00
_cell.angle_gamma   90.00
#
_symmetry.space_group_name_H-M   'P 1'
#
loop_
_entity.id
_entity.type
_entity.pdbx_description
1 polymer ?
#
loop_
_entity_poly.entity_id
_entity_poly.type
_entity_poly.pdbx_seq_one_letter_code
_entity_poly.pdbx_strand_id
1 'polypeptide(L)' 'MYGAPSYCGRPQEVPWYERLSLTADNSIKLRLKNPWRDGSESILFSPSEFIEKLIALVPTTASDYPGRDIRG' A
#
# COMPACT_ATOMS: atom_id res chain seq x y z
N MET A 1 -13.59 13.06 34.10
CA MET A 1 -12.19 12.64 33.90
C MET A 1 -12.17 11.52 32.87
N TYR A 2 -11.70 11.78 31.67
CA TYR A 2 -11.32 10.73 30.72
C TYR A 2 -9.84 10.96 30.44
N GLY A 3 -8.99 10.06 30.95
CA GLY A 3 -7.57 10.06 30.63
C GLY A 3 -7.43 9.83 29.13
N ALA A 4 -6.76 10.76 28.45
CA ALA A 4 -6.31 10.53 27.08
C ALA A 4 -5.46 9.25 27.06
N PRO A 5 -5.61 8.36 26.06
CA PRO A 5 -4.68 7.25 25.92
C PRO A 5 -3.29 7.83 25.64
N SER A 6 -2.41 7.71 26.64
CA SER A 6 -1.00 8.04 26.53
C SER A 6 -0.39 7.21 25.40
N TYR A 7 0.07 7.89 24.35
CA TYR A 7 0.86 7.33 23.25
C TYR A 7 2.27 6.94 23.73
N CYS A 8 2.38 6.16 24.80
CA CYS A 8 3.65 5.63 25.28
C CYS A 8 3.80 4.21 24.73
N GLY A 9 4.41 4.10 23.55
CA GLY A 9 4.73 2.82 22.92
C GLY A 9 4.08 2.60 21.57
N ARG A 10 4.28 3.50 20.59
CA ARG A 10 4.07 3.08 19.20
C ARG A 10 5.04 1.90 18.95
N PRO A 11 4.57 0.69 18.62
CA PRO A 11 5.47 -0.33 18.11
C PRO A 11 6.21 0.30 16.92
N GLN A 12 7.53 0.05 16.81
CA GLN A 12 8.35 0.61 15.74
C GLN A 12 7.58 0.56 14.43
N GLU A 13 7.20 1.73 13.92
CA GLU A 13 6.59 1.82 12.61
C GLU A 13 7.70 1.47 11.64
N VAL A 14 7.78 0.19 11.25
CA VAL A 14 8.73 -0.24 10.23
C VAL A 14 8.62 0.75 9.07
N PRO A 15 9.72 1.39 8.67
CA PRO A 15 9.67 2.45 7.69
C PRO A 15 9.13 1.87 6.38
N TRP A 16 8.44 2.69 5.60
CA TRP A 16 7.62 2.21 4.47
C TRP A 16 8.41 1.38 3.45
N TYR A 17 9.71 1.66 3.29
CA TYR A 17 10.60 0.94 2.39
C TYR A 17 11.02 -0.45 2.93
N GLU A 18 10.98 -0.69 4.24
CA GLU A 18 11.28 -1.99 4.86
C GLU A 18 10.06 -2.93 4.86
N ARG A 19 8.88 -2.42 4.51
CA ARG A 19 7.63 -3.22 4.49
C ARG A 19 7.45 -4.05 3.23
N LEU A 20 8.23 -3.75 2.19
CA LEU A 20 8.23 -4.47 0.92
C LEU A 20 9.53 -5.25 0.82
N SER A 21 9.44 -6.56 0.63
CA SER A 21 10.64 -7.39 0.45
C SER A 21 10.39 -8.49 -0.58
N LEU A 22 11.40 -8.78 -1.38
CA LEU A 22 11.43 -9.96 -2.23
C LEU A 22 11.84 -11.17 -1.39
N THR A 23 11.09 -12.25 -1.56
CA THR A 23 11.34 -13.55 -0.93
C THR A 23 12.28 -14.36 -1.83
N ALA A 24 12.98 -15.36 -1.27
CA ALA A 24 13.84 -16.26 -2.04
C ALA A 24 13.10 -16.96 -3.20
N ASP A 25 11.80 -17.23 -3.02
CA ASP A 25 10.89 -17.80 -4.03
C ASP A 25 10.38 -16.77 -5.06
N ASN A 26 11.05 -15.63 -5.19
CA ASN A 26 10.70 -14.54 -6.11
C ASN A 26 9.30 -13.94 -5.86
N SER A 27 8.75 -14.14 -4.66
CA SER A 27 7.45 -13.60 -4.24
C SER A 27 7.62 -12.28 -3.48
N ILE A 28 6.68 -11.36 -3.63
CA ILE A 28 6.70 -10.05 -3.00
C ILE A 28 5.93 -10.10 -1.68
N LYS A 29 6.63 -9.91 -0.57
CA LYS A 29 6.03 -9.82 0.77
C LYS A 29 5.74 -8.37 1.12
N LEU A 30 4.48 -8.07 1.41
CA LEU A 30 4.02 -6.77 1.89
C LEU A 30 3.56 -6.88 3.34
N ARG A 31 4.24 -6.19 4.25
CA ARG A 31 3.84 -6.09 5.66
C ARG A 31 2.85 -4.94 5.85
N LEU A 32 1.65 -5.28 6.32
CA LEU A 32 0.57 -4.33 6.55
C LEU A 32 0.88 -3.43 7.76
N LYS A 33 0.34 -2.20 7.75
CA LYS A 33 0.41 -1.28 8.89
C LYS A 33 -0.51 -1.68 10.02
N ASN A 34 -1.68 -2.18 9.67
CA ASN A 34 -2.65 -2.70 10.61
C ASN A 34 -2.87 -4.17 10.25
N PRO A 35 -2.82 -5.09 11.22
CA PRO A 35 -3.20 -6.48 10.98
C PRO A 35 -4.60 -6.52 10.37
N TRP A 36 -4.82 -7.45 9.45
CA TRP A 36 -6.17 -7.72 8.95
C TRP A 36 -7.07 -8.20 10.09
N ARG A 37 -8.39 -8.20 9.88
CA ARG A 37 -9.37 -8.61 10.91
C ARG A 37 -9.12 -10.04 11.44
N ASP A 38 -8.45 -10.87 10.64
CA ASP A 38 -8.09 -12.27 10.93
C ASP A 38 -6.71 -12.41 11.61
N GLY A 39 -5.98 -11.32 11.85
CA GLY A 39 -4.63 -11.34 12.41
C GLY A 39 -3.51 -11.48 11.38
N SER A 40 -3.83 -11.55 10.09
CA SER A 40 -2.81 -11.56 9.03
C SER A 40 -2.09 -10.21 8.93
N GLU A 41 -0.79 -10.20 9.22
CA GLU A 41 0.08 -9.01 9.19
C GLU A 41 0.88 -8.85 7.89
N SER A 42 1.00 -9.91 7.10
CA SER A 42 1.76 -9.88 5.85
C SER A 42 1.01 -10.60 4.73
N ILE A 43 0.99 -9.99 3.56
CA ILE A 43 0.45 -10.56 2.34
C ILE A 43 1.62 -10.94 1.43
N LEU A 44 1.55 -12.14 0.84
CA LEU A 44 2.47 -12.57 -0.20
C LEU A 44 1.78 -12.42 -1.55
N PHE A 45 2.47 -11.79 -2.48
CA PHE A 45 2.04 -11.62 -3.86
C PHE A 45 3.00 -12.35 -4.79
N SER A 46 2.47 -12.97 -5.83
CA SER A 46 3.27 -13.25 -7.01
C SER A 46 3.69 -11.93 -7.69
N PRO A 47 4.81 -11.88 -8.43
CA PRO A 47 5.22 -10.68 -9.15
C PRO A 47 4.13 -10.12 -10.09
N SER A 48 3.40 -11.01 -10.78
CA SER A 48 2.30 -10.64 -11.67
C SER A 48 1.13 -10.01 -10.92
N GLU A 49 0.65 -10.64 -9.85
CA GLU A 49 -0.48 -10.12 -9.07
C GLU A 49 -0.17 -8.78 -8.42
N PHE A 50 1.08 -8.59 -7.98
CA PHE A 50 1.51 -7.32 -7.40
C PHE A 50 1.36 -6.18 -8.41
N ILE A 51 1.81 -6.39 -9.65
CA ILE A 51 1.68 -5.40 -10.72
C ILE A 51 0.21 -5.16 -11.07
N GLU A 52 -0.62 -6.20 -11.18
CA GLU A 52 -2.05 -6.05 -11.44
C GLU A 52 -2.74 -5.20 -10.36
N LYS A 53 -2.45 -5.44 -9.08
CA LYS A 53 -3.01 -4.63 -7.99
C LYS A 53 -2.49 -3.20 -8.00
N LEU A 54 -1.22 -2.99 -8.39
CA LEU A 54 -0.65 -1.66 -8.54
C LEU A 54 -1.33 -0.89 -9.69
N ILE A 55 -1.54 -1.55 -10.84
CA ILE A 55 -2.28 -0.97 -11.98
C ILE A 55 -3.69 -0.57 -11.56
N ALA A 56 -4.39 -1.40 -10.80
CA ALA A 56 -5.73 -1.10 -10.31
C ALA A 56 -5.78 0.09 -9.32
N LEU A 57 -4.67 0.38 -8.63
CA LEU A 57 -4.55 1.49 -7.67
C LEU A 57 -4.10 2.80 -8.33
N VAL A 58 -3.38 2.73 -9.45
CA VAL A 58 -3.00 3.92 -10.20
C VAL A 58 -4.27 4.46 -10.88
N PRO A 59 -4.79 5.63 -10.47
CA PRO A 59 -5.91 6.22 -11.18
C PRO A 59 -5.46 6.44 -12.61
N THR A 60 -6.18 5.87 -13.59
CA THR A 60 -5.99 6.26 -14.98
C THR A 60 -6.24 7.74 -15.03
N THR A 61 -5.18 8.51 -15.22
CA THR A 61 -5.28 9.94 -15.39
C THR A 61 -6.11 10.15 -16.65
N ALA A 62 -7.41 10.41 -16.47
CA ALA A 62 -8.31 10.89 -17.52
C ALA A 62 -7.87 12.27 -18.07
N SER A 63 -6.62 12.69 -17.82
CA SER A 63 -6.04 13.91 -18.37
C SER A 63 -5.72 13.78 -19.86
N ASP A 64 -5.85 12.59 -20.44
CA ASP A 64 -6.14 12.43 -21.87
C ASP A 64 -7.63 12.69 -22.12
N TYR A 65 -8.09 13.91 -21.84
CA TYR A 65 -9.30 14.44 -22.46
C TYR A 65 -8.89 15.01 -23.82
N PRO A 66 -9.18 14.33 -24.96
CA PRO A 66 -9.17 14.97 -26.26
C PRO A 66 -10.38 15.93 -26.33
N GLY A 67 -10.21 17.12 -25.76
CA GLY A 67 -11.27 18.13 -25.65
C GLY A 67 -10.85 19.42 -24.95
N ARG A 68 -9.56 19.60 -24.66
CA ARG A 68 -9.01 20.94 -24.43
C ARG A 68 -8.54 21.51 -25.76
N ASP A 69 -9.45 21.52 -26.73
CA ASP A 69 -9.28 22.21 -28.00
C ASP A 69 -9.52 23.71 -27.77
N ILE A 70 -8.53 24.51 -28.19
CA ILE A 70 -8.65 25.81 -28.83
C ILE A 70 -9.96 26.61 -28.61
N ARG A 71 -9.96 27.44 -27.57
CA ARG A 71 -10.68 28.72 -27.67
C ARG A 71 -9.69 29.77 -28.17
N GLY A 72 -9.93 30.23 -29.40
CA GLY A 72 -9.33 31.44 -29.98
C GLY A 72 -9.85 32.71 -29.33
#